data_AF-A0AA88MJK5-F1
#
_entry.id   AF-A0AA88MJK5-F1
#
_cell.length_a   1.000
_cell.length_b   1.000
_cell.length_c   1.000
_cell.angle_alpha   90.00
_cell.angle_beta   90.00
_cell.angle_gamma   90.00
#
_symmetry.space_group_name_H-M   'P 1'
#
loop_
_entity.id
_entity.type
_entity.pdbx_description
1 polymer ?
#
loop_
_entity_poly.entity_id
_entity_poly.type
_entity_poly.pdbx_seq_one_letter_code
_entity_poly.pdbx_strand_id
1 'polypeptide(L)'
;MLAKLQSLSGSSEITWMPKPSVRFENLRNSSAEKITLLRRNPLSIPNTDYIQMMLELSKEQGFEVTYFDIDELTVNGQYQCLAELSTSPVTVCHGTGITCSNAHNDAAHSALQYIKIMAAIK
;
A
#
# COMPACT_ATOMS: atom_id res chain seq x y z
N MET A 1 16.51 -13.12 26.45
CA MET A 1 15.08 -13.18 26.06
C MET A 1 14.87 -13.97 24.75
N LEU A 2 15.76 -13.87 23.77
CA LEU A 2 15.70 -14.61 22.49
C LEU A 2 15.80 -16.15 22.59
N ALA A 3 16.57 -16.67 23.55
CA ALA A 3 16.76 -18.12 23.71
C ALA A 3 15.49 -18.89 24.10
N LYS A 4 14.46 -18.20 24.62
CA LYS A 4 13.22 -18.84 25.10
C LYS A 4 12.19 -19.09 23.99
N LEU A 5 12.37 -18.48 22.81
CA LEU A 5 11.45 -18.63 21.66
C LEU A 5 11.84 -19.80 20.74
N GLN A 6 13.11 -20.22 20.73
CA GLN A 6 13.59 -21.34 19.92
C GLN A 6 13.04 -22.71 20.35
N SER A 7 12.59 -22.82 21.61
CA SER A 7 12.15 -24.08 22.21
C SER A 7 10.76 -24.57 21.76
N LEU A 8 9.93 -23.71 21.13
CA LEU A 8 8.52 -24.04 20.86
C LEU A 8 8.24 -24.49 19.42
N SER A 9 9.19 -24.32 18.49
CA SER A 9 8.93 -24.50 17.06
C SER A 9 9.44 -25.82 16.46
N GLY A 10 10.31 -26.56 17.14
CA GLY A 10 10.88 -27.82 16.63
C GLY A 10 11.58 -27.73 15.27
N SER A 11 11.84 -26.52 14.76
CA SER A 11 12.43 -26.24 13.46
C SER A 11 13.58 -25.25 13.68
N SER A 12 14.76 -25.56 13.16
CA SER A 12 16.00 -24.79 13.37
C SER A 12 16.05 -23.46 12.63
N GLU A 13 14.99 -23.09 11.90
CA GLU A 13 14.93 -21.86 11.13
C GLU A 13 13.60 -21.14 11.44
N ILE A 14 13.65 -20.19 12.37
CA ILE A 14 12.63 -19.15 12.45
C ILE A 14 12.94 -18.21 11.29
N THR A 15 12.38 -18.47 10.11
CA THR A 15 12.45 -17.55 8.97
C THR A 15 11.48 -16.39 9.22
N TRP A 16 11.75 -15.58 10.24
CA TRP A 16 11.08 -14.29 10.39
C TRP A 16 11.66 -13.36 9.33
N MET A 17 11.03 -13.33 8.15
CA MET A 17 11.26 -12.29 7.16
C MET A 17 10.28 -11.16 7.48
N PRO A 18 10.70 -10.09 8.17
CA PRO A 18 9.82 -8.94 8.38
C PRO A 18 9.43 -8.39 7.01
N LYS A 19 8.14 -8.05 6.82
CA LYS A 19 7.69 -7.36 5.61
C LYS A 19 8.60 -6.15 5.36
N PRO A 20 9.18 -5.99 4.16
CA PRO A 20 10.05 -4.86 3.86
C PRO A 20 9.27 -3.58 4.13
N SER A 21 9.87 -2.67 4.91
CA SER A 21 9.20 -1.43 5.28
C SER A 21 10.00 -0.18 4.95
N VAL A 22 9.27 0.83 4.48
CA VAL A 22 9.84 2.06 3.94
C VAL A 22 9.28 3.25 4.70
N ARG A 23 10.17 4.14 5.17
CA ARG A 23 9.75 5.41 5.78
C ARG A 23 9.31 6.40 4.71
N PHE A 24 8.32 7.23 5.02
CA PHE A 24 7.89 8.30 4.11
C PHE A 24 8.99 9.30 3.77
N GLU A 25 9.98 9.48 4.65
CA GLU A 25 11.18 10.28 4.37
C GLU A 25 11.95 9.75 3.15
N ASN A 26 12.02 8.42 2.96
CA ASN A 26 12.68 7.83 1.80
C ASN A 26 11.90 8.12 0.53
N LEU A 27 10.57 7.98 0.56
CA LEU A 27 9.68 8.35 -0.56
C LEU A 27 9.86 9.83 -0.92
N ARG A 28 9.88 10.71 0.09
CA ARG A 28 10.07 12.15 -0.06
C ARG A 28 11.40 12.52 -0.70
N ASN A 29 12.48 11.84 -0.33
CA ASN A 29 13.82 12.12 -0.85
C ASN A 29 14.15 11.36 -2.15
N SER A 30 13.30 10.42 -2.56
CA SER A 30 13.50 9.63 -3.77
C SER A 30 13.31 10.48 -5.03
N SER A 31 14.28 10.38 -5.95
CA SER A 31 14.30 10.98 -7.28
C SER A 31 14.00 9.97 -8.40
N ALA A 32 13.53 8.77 -8.03
CA ALA A 32 13.21 7.73 -9.00
C ALA A 32 12.01 8.11 -9.89
N GLU A 33 11.83 7.37 -10.98
CA GLU A 33 10.95 7.75 -12.08
C GLU A 33 9.47 7.79 -11.65
N LYS A 34 8.96 6.70 -11.06
CA LYS A 34 7.53 6.54 -10.72
C LYS A 34 7.11 7.51 -9.64
N ILE A 35 7.90 7.71 -8.59
CA ILE A 35 7.59 8.72 -7.56
C ILE A 35 7.61 10.15 -8.13
N THR A 36 8.51 10.43 -9.07
CA THR A 36 8.56 11.74 -9.74
C THR A 36 7.35 11.96 -10.65
N LEU A 37 6.92 10.93 -11.39
CA LEU A 37 5.70 10.97 -12.18
C LEU A 37 4.47 11.17 -11.30
N LEU A 38 4.36 10.45 -10.18
CA LEU A 38 3.26 10.60 -9.22
C LEU A 38 3.12 12.04 -8.72
N ARG A 39 4.24 12.68 -8.35
CA ARG A 39 4.26 14.08 -7.89
C ARG A 39 3.72 15.04 -8.96
N ARG A 40 4.11 14.84 -10.22
CA ARG A 40 3.79 15.76 -11.32
C ARG A 40 2.39 15.57 -11.89
N ASN A 41 1.93 14.34 -12.00
CA ASN A 41 0.71 14.03 -12.76
C ASN A 41 -0.54 14.06 -11.87
N PRO A 42 -1.68 14.60 -12.36
CA PRO A 42 -2.94 14.52 -11.62
C PRO A 42 -3.44 13.08 -11.54
N LEU A 43 -4.10 12.74 -10.42
CA LEU A 43 -4.75 11.45 -10.21
C LEU A 43 -6.26 11.53 -10.49
N SER A 44 -6.71 12.47 -11.33
CA SER A 44 -8.13 12.65 -11.67
C SER A 44 -8.47 12.13 -13.06
N ILE A 45 -7.64 11.24 -13.61
CA ILE A 45 -7.77 10.75 -14.98
C ILE A 45 -8.76 9.57 -14.97
N PRO A 46 -9.86 9.64 -15.76
CA PRO A 46 -10.84 8.56 -15.81
C PRO A 46 -10.23 7.28 -16.37
N ASN A 47 -10.74 6.12 -15.95
CA ASN A 47 -10.31 4.79 -16.40
C ASN A 47 -8.82 4.49 -16.19
N THR A 48 -8.21 5.11 -15.17
CA THR A 48 -6.82 4.81 -14.80
C THR A 48 -6.78 3.54 -13.95
N ASP A 49 -5.84 2.66 -14.28
CA ASP A 49 -5.47 1.50 -13.47
C ASP A 49 -4.51 1.93 -12.35
N TYR A 50 -5.08 2.29 -11.21
CA TYR A 50 -4.34 2.73 -10.04
C TYR A 50 -3.67 1.55 -9.32
N ILE A 51 -4.19 0.33 -9.48
CA ILE A 51 -3.57 -0.89 -8.93
C ILE A 51 -2.21 -1.09 -9.61
N GLN A 52 -2.17 -1.02 -10.94
CA GLN A 52 -0.92 -1.15 -11.70
C GLN A 52 0.06 -0.02 -11.38
N MET A 53 -0.43 1.23 -11.30
CA MET A 53 0.41 2.37 -10.91
C MET A 53 1.01 2.21 -9.50
N MET A 54 0.20 1.74 -8.55
CA MET A 54 0.64 1.45 -7.18
C MET A 54 1.68 0.32 -7.15
N LEU A 55 1.46 -0.76 -7.91
CA LEU A 55 2.40 -1.88 -8.00
C LEU A 55 3.78 -1.45 -8.55
N GLU A 56 3.79 -0.61 -9.59
CA GLU A 56 5.03 -0.08 -10.15
C GLU A 56 5.78 0.80 -9.15
N LEU A 57 5.05 1.66 -8.45
CA LEU A 57 5.61 2.52 -7.42
C LEU A 57 6.14 1.73 -6.22
N SER A 58 5.39 0.73 -5.75
CA SER A 58 5.76 -0.08 -4.60
C SER A 58 7.03 -0.89 -4.88
N LYS A 59 7.16 -1.44 -6.08
CA LYS A 59 8.40 -2.09 -6.57
C LYS A 59 9.58 -1.13 -6.64
N GLU A 60 9.38 0.08 -7.19
CA GLU A 60 10.44 1.08 -7.27
C GLU A 60 10.95 1.51 -5.89
N GLN A 61 10.03 1.68 -4.93
CA GLN A 61 10.34 2.25 -3.62
C GLN A 61 10.64 1.19 -2.55
N GLY A 62 10.38 -0.08 -2.84
CA GLY A 62 10.70 -1.22 -1.96
C GLY A 62 9.70 -1.45 -0.82
N PHE A 63 8.41 -1.18 -1.04
CA PHE A 63 7.34 -1.53 -0.11
C PHE A 63 6.32 -2.48 -0.76
N GLU A 64 5.56 -3.19 0.07
CA GLU A 64 4.49 -4.10 -0.32
C GLU A 64 3.13 -3.41 -0.17
N VAL A 65 2.19 -3.84 -1.01
CA VAL A 65 0.79 -3.43 -0.94
C VAL A 65 -0.04 -4.70 -0.80
N THR A 66 -0.84 -4.78 0.26
CA THR A 66 -1.78 -5.89 0.48
C THR A 66 -3.20 -5.37 0.47
N TYR A 67 -4.09 -6.01 -0.27
CA TYR A 67 -5.50 -5.65 -0.34
C TYR A 67 -6.32 -6.63 0.50
N PHE A 68 -7.23 -6.08 1.31
CA PHE A 68 -8.15 -6.82 2.14
C PHE A 68 -9.58 -6.42 1.75
N ASP A 69 -10.33 -7.37 1.20
CA ASP A 69 -11.75 -7.19 0.98
C ASP A 69 -12.49 -7.18 2.32
N ILE A 70 -13.50 -6.33 2.43
CA ILE A 70 -14.44 -6.35 3.56
C ILE A 70 -15.70 -7.05 3.06
N ASP A 71 -16.07 -8.15 3.72
CA ASP A 71 -17.22 -8.98 3.34
C ASP A 71 -18.55 -8.20 3.37
N GLU A 72 -18.67 -7.26 4.31
CA GLU A 72 -19.85 -6.41 4.45
C GLU A 72 -19.89 -5.32 3.37
N LEU A 73 -21.04 -5.17 2.71
CA LEU A 73 -21.27 -4.04 1.80
C LEU A 73 -21.43 -2.73 2.58
N THR A 74 -21.17 -1.59 1.93
CA THR A 74 -21.51 -0.28 2.48
C THR A 74 -23.03 -0.12 2.65
N VAL A 75 -23.45 0.92 3.38
CA VAL A 75 -24.88 1.29 3.50
C VAL A 75 -25.59 1.51 2.16
N ASN A 76 -24.84 1.81 1.10
CA ASN A 76 -25.36 2.01 -0.25
C ASN A 76 -25.15 0.76 -1.14
N GLY A 77 -24.78 -0.38 -0.57
CA GLY A 77 -24.61 -1.64 -1.28
C GLY A 77 -23.31 -1.76 -2.09
N GLN A 78 -22.26 -1.00 -1.76
CA GLN A 78 -20.98 -1.07 -2.48
C GLN A 78 -20.00 -2.04 -1.82
N TYR A 79 -19.16 -2.68 -2.64
CA TYR A 79 -18.00 -3.44 -2.16
C TYR A 79 -16.97 -2.51 -1.55
N GLN A 80 -16.16 -3.05 -0.65
CA GLN A 80 -15.19 -2.30 0.14
C GLN A 80 -13.85 -3.03 0.17
N CYS A 81 -12.77 -2.25 0.19
CA CYS A 81 -11.41 -2.75 0.25
C CYS A 81 -10.53 -1.87 1.14
N LEU A 82 -9.57 -2.47 1.83
CA LEU A 82 -8.47 -1.79 2.51
C LEU A 82 -7.15 -2.15 1.81
N ALA A 83 -6.39 -1.14 1.39
CA ALA A 83 -5.02 -1.27 0.91
C ALA A 83 -4.04 -0.95 2.05
N GLU A 84 -3.35 -1.96 2.57
CA GLU A 84 -2.24 -1.83 3.51
C GLU A 84 -0.94 -1.64 2.73
N LEU A 85 -0.25 -0.54 3.02
CA LEU A 85 1.11 -0.26 2.59
C LEU A 85 2.06 -0.66 3.72
N SER A 86 3.08 -1.47 3.42
CA SER A 86 4.13 -1.83 4.38
C SER A 86 5.09 -0.66 4.70
N THR A 87 4.58 0.56 4.80
CA THR A 87 5.35 1.76 5.16
C THR A 87 5.61 1.82 6.68
N SER A 88 6.43 2.78 7.11
CA SER A 88 6.65 3.09 8.53
C SER A 88 6.33 4.56 8.80
N PRO A 89 5.26 4.86 9.58
CA PRO A 89 4.27 3.91 10.12
C PRO A 89 3.47 3.20 9.02
N VAL A 90 2.89 2.04 9.34
CA VAL A 90 1.99 1.30 8.42
C VAL A 90 0.84 2.23 8.04
N THR A 91 0.54 2.26 6.75
CA THR A 91 -0.54 3.08 6.21
C THR A 91 -1.61 2.17 5.63
N VAL A 92 -2.86 2.44 5.96
CA VAL A 92 -4.02 1.74 5.38
C VAL A 92 -4.93 2.76 4.73
N CYS A 93 -5.34 2.50 3.50
CA CYS A 93 -6.29 3.35 2.77
C CYS A 93 -7.51 2.53 2.39
N HIS A 94 -8.68 3.17 2.47
CA HIS A 94 -9.95 2.54 2.12
C HIS A 94 -10.37 2.91 0.69
N GLY A 95 -11.10 2.01 0.07
CA GLY A 95 -11.78 2.25 -1.20
C GLY A 95 -13.09 1.49 -1.30
N THR A 96 -13.96 1.97 -2.19
CA THR A 96 -15.29 1.39 -2.45
C THR A 96 -15.54 1.25 -3.95
N GLY A 97 -16.45 0.35 -4.31
CA GLY A 97 -16.77 0.15 -5.72
C GLY A 97 -18.00 -0.70 -5.96
N ILE A 98 -18.51 -0.65 -7.20
CA ILE A 98 -19.62 -1.52 -7.64
C ILE A 98 -19.21 -2.99 -7.80
N THR A 99 -17.90 -3.27 -7.77
CA THR A 99 -17.29 -4.61 -7.72
C THR A 99 -16.07 -4.58 -6.79
N CYS A 100 -15.58 -5.74 -6.33
CA CYS A 100 -14.33 -5.82 -5.55
C CYS A 100 -13.14 -5.21 -6.32
N SER A 101 -13.05 -5.49 -7.63
CA SER A 101 -12.00 -4.93 -8.50
C SER A 101 -12.05 -3.39 -8.52
N ASN A 102 -13.24 -2.79 -8.57
CA ASN A 102 -13.37 -1.33 -8.47
C ASN A 102 -12.98 -0.82 -7.07
N ALA A 103 -13.35 -1.53 -5.99
CA ALA A 103 -12.98 -1.15 -4.63
C ALA A 103 -11.46 -1.21 -4.40
N HIS A 104 -10.77 -2.21 -4.98
CA HIS A 104 -9.30 -2.29 -4.96
C HIS A 104 -8.67 -1.11 -5.68
N ASN A 105 -9.19 -0.76 -6.87
CA ASN A 105 -8.68 0.36 -7.65
C ASN A 105 -8.90 1.70 -6.93
N ASP A 106 -10.04 1.87 -6.27
CA ASP A 106 -10.34 3.04 -5.44
C ASP A 106 -9.44 3.11 -4.19
N ALA A 107 -9.16 1.98 -3.54
CA ALA A 107 -8.24 1.93 -2.39
C ALA A 107 -6.80 2.28 -2.82
N ALA A 108 -6.36 1.76 -3.98
CA ALA A 108 -5.07 2.09 -4.58
C ALA A 108 -4.99 3.59 -4.93
N HIS A 109 -6.07 4.16 -5.45
CA HIS A 109 -6.17 5.59 -5.74
C HIS A 109 -6.02 6.45 -4.49
N SER A 110 -6.78 6.16 -3.44
CA SER A 110 -6.67 6.81 -2.13
C SER A 110 -5.24 6.73 -1.58
N ALA A 111 -4.60 5.58 -1.70
CA ALA A 111 -3.23 5.35 -1.25
C ALA A 111 -2.19 6.16 -2.06
N LEU A 112 -2.33 6.22 -3.39
CA LEU A 112 -1.47 7.05 -4.25
C LEU A 112 -1.62 8.54 -3.94
N GLN A 113 -2.83 9.01 -3.64
CA GLN A 113 -3.07 10.40 -3.20
C GLN A 113 -2.34 10.68 -1.89
N TYR A 114 -2.44 9.78 -0.90
CA TYR A 114 -1.75 9.94 0.37
C TYR A 114 -0.22 9.96 0.19
N ILE A 115 0.34 9.02 -0.57
CA ILE A 115 1.79 9.02 -0.87
C ILE A 115 2.20 10.32 -1.53
N LYS A 116 1.43 10.81 -2.50
CA LYS A 116 1.71 12.08 -3.18
C LYS A 116 1.77 13.26 -2.22
N ILE A 117 0.86 13.34 -1.25
CA ILE A 117 0.85 14.36 -0.19
C ILE A 117 2.11 14.22 0.67
N MET A 118 2.38 13.01 1.18
CA MET A 118 3.50 12.76 2.11
C MET A 118 4.87 12.96 1.45
N ALA A 119 4.98 12.70 0.16
CA ALA A 119 6.17 12.89 -0.65
C ALA A 119 6.37 14.36 -1.12
N ALA A 120 5.39 15.24 -0.90
CA ALA A 120 5.43 16.66 -1.24
C ALA A 120 5.60 17.58 -0.02
N ILE A 121 5.15 17.16 1.16
CA ILE A 121 5.41 17.87 2.43
C ILE A 121 6.93 17.94 2.63
N LYS A 122 7.46 19.12 3.01
CA LYS A 122 8.86 19.31 3.40
C LYS A 122 8.95 19.48 4.92
#